data_AF-A0A0L8FL63-F1
#
_entry.id   AF-A0A0L8FL63-F1
#
_cell.length_a   1.000
_cell.length_b   1.000
_cell.length_c   1.000
_cell.angle_alpha   90.00
_cell.angle_beta   90.00
_cell.angle_gamma   90.00
#
_symmetry.space_group_name_H-M   'P 1'
#
loop_
_entity.id
_entity.type
_entity.pdbx_description
1 polymer ?
#
loop_
_entity_poly.entity_id
_entity_poly.type
_entity_poly.pdbx_seq_one_letter_code
_entity_poly.pdbx_strand_id
1 'polypeptide(L)'
;NYLLSKAQPGDWEFHSSFVTNQDPVFLAKNLVWEKLLDYLPEEVPYNVKIMIEMWELDDKETLKIFFNIICIKKKHVHMIVGKNGHRIKALIAEAQQSLMDAFRINILLKINVKLATKK
;
A
#
# COMPACT_ATOMS: atom_id res chain seq x y z
N ASN A 1 -24.58 -8.92 -13.81
CA ASN A 1 -25.09 -10.29 -14.06
C ASN A 1 -24.44 -11.05 -15.21
N TYR A 2 -23.74 -10.40 -16.15
CA TYR A 2 -23.10 -11.10 -17.28
C TYR A 2 -22.08 -12.19 -16.87
N LEU A 3 -21.19 -11.88 -15.92
CA LEU A 3 -20.15 -12.83 -15.47
C LEU A 3 -20.73 -14.11 -14.86
N LEU A 4 -21.74 -13.96 -13.98
CA LEU A 4 -22.48 -15.09 -13.40
C LEU A 4 -23.20 -15.92 -14.48
N SER A 5 -23.78 -15.26 -15.50
CA SER A 5 -24.49 -15.97 -16.59
C SER A 5 -23.57 -16.73 -17.56
N LYS A 6 -22.27 -16.43 -17.55
CA LYS A 6 -21.25 -17.09 -18.40
C LYS A 6 -20.39 -18.08 -17.63
N ALA A 7 -20.51 -18.14 -16.30
CA ALA A 7 -19.83 -19.12 -15.49
C ALA A 7 -20.31 -20.53 -15.86
N GLN A 8 -19.38 -21.47 -15.99
CA GLN A 8 -19.72 -22.87 -16.16
C GLN A 8 -20.23 -23.42 -14.83
N PRO A 9 -21.30 -24.23 -14.82
CA PRO A 9 -21.72 -24.91 -13.61
C PRO A 9 -20.61 -25.86 -13.15
N GLY A 10 -20.25 -25.75 -11.87
CA GLY A 10 -19.18 -26.51 -11.24
C GLY A 10 -19.22 -26.32 -9.74
N ASP A 11 -18.60 -27.25 -9.02
CA ASP A 11 -18.47 -27.12 -7.57
C ASP A 11 -17.54 -25.96 -7.22
N TRP A 12 -17.81 -25.32 -6.08
CA TRP A 12 -16.94 -24.26 -5.59
C TRP A 12 -15.56 -24.83 -5.25
N GLU A 13 -14.53 -24.40 -5.97
CA GLU A 13 -13.15 -24.80 -5.71
C GLU A 13 -12.65 -24.32 -4.32
N PHE A 14 -13.25 -23.24 -3.80
CA PHE A 14 -12.92 -22.67 -2.50
C PHE A 14 -14.18 -22.51 -1.66
N HIS A 15 -14.08 -22.86 -0.38
CA HIS A 15 -15.16 -22.66 0.59
C HIS A 15 -15.40 -21.16 0.83
N SER A 16 -16.63 -20.76 1.18
CA SER A 16 -16.98 -19.35 1.42
C SER A 16 -16.19 -18.70 2.56
N SER A 17 -15.64 -19.51 3.46
CA SER A 17 -14.79 -19.08 4.58
C SER A 17 -13.29 -19.15 4.28
N PHE A 18 -12.89 -19.52 3.06
CA PHE A 18 -11.48 -19.65 2.70
C PHE A 18 -10.84 -18.26 2.67
N VAL A 19 -9.97 -17.99 3.65
CA VAL A 19 -9.14 -16.79 3.69
C VAL A 19 -8.04 -16.97 2.66
N THR A 20 -7.90 -16.02 1.74
CA THR A 20 -6.91 -16.10 0.66
C THR A 20 -5.50 -16.22 1.23
N ASN A 21 -4.63 -17.02 0.63
CA ASN A 21 -3.19 -17.11 0.98
C ASN A 21 -2.38 -15.86 0.55
N GLN A 22 -3.03 -14.70 0.40
CA GLN A 22 -2.35 -13.48 0.00
C GLN A 22 -1.50 -12.97 1.16
N ASP A 23 -0.23 -12.71 0.86
CA ASP A 23 0.72 -12.17 1.82
C ASP A 23 0.22 -10.80 2.34
N PRO A 24 0.04 -10.61 3.66
CA PRO A 24 -0.41 -9.34 4.21
C PRO A 24 0.55 -8.19 3.90
N VAL A 25 1.85 -8.45 3.75
CA VAL A 25 2.83 -7.44 3.34
C VAL A 25 2.57 -7.00 1.90
N PHE A 26 2.24 -7.94 1.02
CA PHE A 26 1.88 -7.65 -0.35
C PHE A 26 0.58 -6.82 -0.43
N LEU A 27 -0.44 -7.17 0.36
CA LEU A 27 -1.67 -6.39 0.44
C LEU A 27 -1.40 -4.96 0.92
N ALA A 28 -0.61 -4.81 1.99
CA ALA A 28 -0.28 -3.50 2.54
C ALA A 28 0.51 -2.65 1.53
N LYS A 29 1.45 -3.26 0.81
CA LYS A 29 2.19 -2.60 -0.26
C LYS A 29 1.28 -2.15 -1.40
N ASN A 30 0.31 -2.97 -1.81
CA ASN A 30 -0.64 -2.62 -2.87
C ASN A 30 -1.57 -1.48 -2.44
N LEU A 31 -2.02 -1.45 -1.19
CA LEU A 31 -2.82 -0.34 -0.67
C LEU A 31 -2.03 0.98 -0.67
N VAL A 32 -0.75 0.96 -0.28
CA VAL A 32 0.11 2.15 -0.42
C VAL A 32 0.31 2.52 -1.90
N TRP A 33 0.42 1.52 -2.78
CA TRP A 33 0.58 1.75 -4.22
C TRP A 33 -0.67 2.36 -4.85
N GLU A 34 -1.87 1.91 -4.45
CA GLU A 34 -3.15 2.50 -4.82
C GLU A 34 -3.17 3.99 -4.50
N LYS A 35 -2.80 4.38 -3.28
CA LYS A 35 -2.75 5.81 -2.92
C LYS A 35 -1.69 6.58 -3.69
N LEU A 36 -0.57 5.96 -4.07
CA LEU A 36 0.38 6.62 -4.97
C LEU A 36 -0.21 6.85 -6.37
N LEU A 37 -1.02 5.93 -6.88
CA LEU A 37 -1.71 6.07 -8.16
C LEU A 37 -2.76 7.19 -8.12
N ASP A 38 -3.49 7.33 -7.01
CA ASP A 38 -4.50 8.40 -6.85
C ASP A 38 -3.87 9.80 -6.79
N TYR A 39 -2.73 9.93 -6.10
CA TYR A 39 -2.15 11.23 -5.75
C TYR A 39 -1.10 11.75 -6.74
N LEU A 40 -0.52 10.89 -7.58
CA LEU A 40 0.56 11.26 -8.48
C LEU A 40 0.11 11.20 -9.94
N PRO A 41 0.55 12.14 -10.76
CA PRO A 41 0.21 12.14 -12.18
C PRO A 41 1.04 11.11 -12.97
N GLU A 42 0.45 10.68 -14.09
CA GLU A 42 1.15 10.05 -15.23
C GLU A 42 2.03 8.85 -14.83
N GLU A 43 3.30 8.82 -15.26
CA GLU A 43 4.18 7.67 -15.08
C GLU A 43 4.87 7.61 -13.70
N VAL A 44 4.66 8.58 -12.82
CA VAL A 44 5.42 8.69 -11.55
C VAL A 44 5.21 7.47 -10.63
N PRO A 45 3.98 6.96 -10.40
CA PRO A 45 3.74 5.76 -9.57
C PRO A 45 4.45 4.50 -10.03
N TYR A 46 4.75 4.39 -11.33
CA TYR A 46 5.41 3.21 -11.91
C TYR A 46 6.93 3.27 -11.79
N ASN A 47 7.48 4.46 -11.52
CA ASN A 47 8.91 4.71 -11.40
C ASN A 47 9.41 4.73 -9.95
N VAL A 48 8.61 4.22 -9.01
CA VAL A 48 8.97 4.14 -7.59
C VAL A 48 8.95 2.70 -7.11
N LYS A 49 9.84 2.39 -6.16
CA LYS A 49 9.89 1.08 -5.51
C LYS A 49 9.46 1.22 -4.06
N ILE A 50 8.39 0.53 -3.68
CA ILE A 50 7.95 0.43 -2.29
C ILE A 50 8.62 -0.79 -1.66
N MET A 51 9.35 -0.58 -0.57
CA MET A 51 9.99 -1.62 0.22
C MET A 51 9.55 -1.51 1.67
N ILE A 52 9.33 -2.65 2.30
CA ILE A 52 9.08 -2.69 3.72
C ILE A 52 10.40 -2.59 4.49
N GLU A 53 10.40 -1.77 5.54
CA GLU A 53 11.52 -1.61 6.48
C GLU A 53 11.20 -2.26 7.82
N MET A 54 9.95 -2.19 8.27
CA MET A 54 9.50 -2.75 9.55
C MET A 54 8.07 -3.26 9.45
N TRP A 55 7.83 -4.41 10.07
CA TRP A 55 6.52 -5.02 10.27
C TRP A 55 6.49 -5.67 11.65
N GLU A 56 5.98 -4.97 12.65
CA GLU A 56 6.03 -5.42 14.05
C GLU A 56 4.69 -5.19 14.74
N LEU A 57 4.15 -6.23 15.37
CA LEU A 57 3.01 -6.11 16.27
C LEU A 57 3.53 -5.77 17.66
N ASP A 58 3.08 -4.66 18.23
CA ASP A 58 3.50 -4.28 19.58
C ASP A 58 2.62 -4.89 20.69
N ASP A 59 3.05 -4.73 21.94
CA ASP A 59 2.36 -5.27 23.12
C ASP A 59 0.94 -4.71 23.33
N LYS A 60 0.56 -3.66 22.58
CA LYS A 60 -0.77 -3.03 22.62
C LYS A 60 -1.63 -3.41 21.43
N GLU A 61 -1.30 -4.52 20.76
CA GLU A 61 -2.00 -5.02 19.56
C GLU A 61 -2.04 -4.00 18.41
N THR A 62 -1.07 -3.09 18.36
CA THR A 62 -0.93 -2.12 17.27
C THR A 62 0.15 -2.58 16.30
N LEU A 63 -0.22 -2.77 15.04
CA LEU A 63 0.72 -3.17 14.00
C LEU A 63 1.47 -1.93 13.48
N LYS A 64 2.78 -1.93 13.65
CA LYS A 64 3.69 -0.89 13.15
C LYS A 64 4.23 -1.30 11.80
N ILE A 65 3.94 -0.48 10.79
CA ILE A 65 4.35 -0.73 9.40
C ILE A 65 5.16 0.46 8.91
N PHE A 66 6.45 0.25 8.64
CA PHE A 66 7.29 1.28 8.04
C PHE A 66 7.66 0.90 6.61
N PHE A 67 7.33 1.79 5.67
CA PHE A 67 7.70 1.66 4.26
C PHE A 67 8.74 2.70 3.84
N ASN A 68 9.60 2.28 2.92
CA ASN A 68 10.48 3.13 2.14
C ASN A 68 9.98 3.18 0.70
N ILE A 69 9.67 4.38 0.22
CA ILE A 69 9.44 4.68 -1.19
C ILE A 69 10.75 5.17 -1.79
N ILE A 70 11.36 4.34 -2.63
CA ILE A 70 12.60 4.68 -3.32
C ILE A 70 12.26 5.26 -4.69
N CYS A 71 12.76 6.48 -4.93
CA CYS A 71 12.60 7.20 -6.19
C CYS A 71 13.94 7.29 -6.92
N ILE A 72 13.93 7.17 -8.25
CA ILE A 72 15.14 7.35 -9.06
C ILE A 72 15.46 8.85 -9.26
N LYS A 73 14.43 9.68 -9.46
CA LYS A 73 14.58 11.11 -9.78
C LYS A 73 14.21 11.97 -8.57
N LYS A 74 14.99 13.03 -8.30
CA LYS A 74 14.72 14.02 -7.24
C LYS A 74 13.39 14.76 -7.45
N LYS A 75 12.96 14.94 -8.72
CA LYS A 75 11.65 15.49 -9.08
C LYS A 75 10.50 14.63 -8.52
N HIS A 76 10.61 13.30 -8.62
CA HIS A 76 9.58 12.38 -8.13
C HIS A 76 9.48 12.46 -6.60
N VAL A 77 10.60 12.56 -5.88
CA VAL A 77 10.61 12.79 -4.42
C VAL A 77 9.81 14.04 -4.07
N HIS A 78 10.05 15.16 -4.76
CA HIS A 78 9.29 16.40 -4.51
C HIS A 78 7.81 16.26 -4.85
N MET A 79 7.47 15.53 -5.93
CA MET A 79 6.08 15.26 -6.30
C MET A 79 5.36 14.44 -5.24
N ILE A 80 6.01 13.43 -4.65
CA ILE A 80 5.42 12.57 -3.61
C ILE A 80 5.24 13.33 -2.30
N VAL A 81 6.28 14.03 -1.87
CA VAL A 81 6.23 14.84 -0.65
C VAL A 81 5.19 15.96 -0.80
N GLY A 82 5.13 16.59 -1.97
CA GLY A 82 4.26 17.72 -2.26
C GLY A 82 4.68 18.99 -1.51
N LYS A 83 3.90 20.06 -1.66
CA LYS A 83 4.17 21.35 -1.03
C LYS A 83 4.14 21.19 0.50
N ASN A 84 5.23 21.56 1.18
CA ASN A 84 5.37 21.47 2.64
C ASN A 84 4.99 20.10 3.23
N GLY A 85 5.18 19.01 2.47
CA GLY A 85 4.83 17.66 2.94
C GLY A 85 3.33 17.37 3.03
N HIS A 86 2.44 18.23 2.52
CA HIS A 86 1.00 18.04 2.69
C HIS A 86 0.48 16.81 1.96
N ARG A 87 1.00 16.53 0.76
CA ARG A 87 0.58 15.38 -0.05
C ARG A 87 0.94 14.06 0.62
N ILE A 88 2.20 13.89 1.05
CA ILE A 88 2.63 12.65 1.69
C ILE A 88 1.90 12.42 3.02
N LYS A 89 1.58 13.48 3.77
CA LYS A 89 0.78 13.36 5.00
C LYS A 89 -0.64 12.86 4.71
N ALA A 90 -1.30 13.42 3.70
CA ALA A 90 -2.64 12.99 3.29
C ALA A 90 -2.62 11.52 2.82
N LEU A 91 -1.65 11.17 1.97
CA LEU A 91 -1.44 9.79 1.51
C LEU A 91 -1.25 8.82 2.67
N ILE A 92 -0.39 9.15 3.65
CA ILE A 92 -0.16 8.30 4.83
C ILE A 92 -1.45 8.14 5.64
N ALA A 93 -2.20 9.22 5.88
CA ALA A 93 -3.43 9.17 6.66
C ALA A 93 -4.48 8.26 6.00
N GLU A 94 -4.70 8.41 4.69
CA GLU A 94 -5.66 7.60 3.96
C GLU A 94 -5.23 6.14 3.81
N ALA A 95 -3.93 5.90 3.54
CA ALA A 95 -3.38 4.56 3.49
C ALA A 95 -3.50 3.86 4.85
N GLN A 96 -3.20 4.57 5.95
CA GLN A 96 -3.33 4.02 7.29
C GLN A 96 -4.79 3.63 7.58
N GLN A 97 -5.74 4.51 7.29
CA GLN A 97 -7.16 4.22 7.48
C GLN A 97 -7.59 3.00 6.65
N SER A 98 -7.21 2.96 5.37
CA SER A 98 -7.53 1.83 4.48
C SER A 98 -6.96 0.50 4.98
N LEU A 99 -5.73 0.53 5.53
CA LEU A 99 -5.10 -0.65 6.13
C LEU A 99 -5.83 -1.08 7.41
N MET A 100 -6.20 -0.14 8.28
CA MET A 100 -6.96 -0.43 9.50
C MET A 100 -8.32 -1.06 9.15
N ASP A 101 -8.98 -0.57 8.10
CA ASP A 101 -10.24 -1.12 7.63
C ASP A 101 -10.07 -2.52 7.02
N ALA A 102 -8.97 -2.76 6.28
CA ALA A 102 -8.68 -4.06 5.68
C ALA A 102 -8.29 -5.11 6.72
N PHE A 103 -7.41 -4.78 7.67
CA PHE A 103 -6.87 -5.71 8.67
C PHE A 103 -7.68 -5.76 9.98
N ARG A 104 -8.62 -4.83 10.18
CA ARG A 104 -9.47 -4.73 11.38
C ARG A 104 -8.68 -4.63 12.70
N ILE A 105 -7.51 -4.00 12.65
CA ILE A 105 -6.63 -3.74 13.80
C ILE A 105 -6.10 -2.31 13.76
N ASN A 106 -5.57 -1.83 14.89
CA ASN A 106 -4.88 -0.55 14.94
C ASN A 106 -3.54 -0.63 14.20
N ILE A 107 -3.27 0.36 13.35
CA ILE A 107 -2.04 0.41 12.54
C ILE A 107 -1.38 1.77 12.70
N LEU A 108 -0.07 1.75 12.97
CA LEU A 108 0.79 2.91 12.89
C LEU A 108 1.62 2.83 11.60
N LEU A 109 1.22 3.61 10.60
CA LEU A 109 1.90 3.66 9.32
C LEU A 109 2.93 4.78 9.29
N LYS A 110 4.17 4.47 8.91
CA LYS A 110 5.17 5.48 8.53
C LYS A 110 5.68 5.21 7.14
N ILE A 111 5.82 6.28 6.36
CA ILE A 111 6.37 6.20 5.00
C ILE A 111 7.50 7.22 4.89
N ASN A 112 8.67 6.74 4.48
CA ASN A 112 9.81 7.58 4.16
C ASN A 112 10.07 7.56 2.65
N VAL A 113 10.41 8.73 2.08
CA VAL A 113 10.70 8.88 0.65
C VAL A 113 12.19 9.10 0.49
N LYS A 114 12.88 8.14 -0.14
CA LYS A 114 14.33 8.13 -0.32
C LYS A 114 14.67 8.28 -1.80
N LEU A 115 15.71 9.06 -2.11
CA LEU A 115 16.31 9.06 -3.44
C LEU A 115 17.25 7.85 -3.56
N ALA A 116 17.15 7.09 -4.65
CA ALA A 116 18.07 6.00 -4.94
C ALA A 116 19.49 6.55 -5.05
N THR A 117 20.38 6.11 -4.17
CA THR A 117 21.81 6.39 -4.28
C THR A 117 22.38 5.54 -5.41
N LYS A 118 23.07 6.19 -6.37
CA LYS A 118 23.91 5.47 -7.32
C LYS A 118 25.05 4.84 -6.51
N LYS A 119 25.13 3.50 -6.54
CA LYS A 119 26.36 2.78 -6.20
C LYS A 119 27.32 2.87 -7.37
#